data_AF-A0A9D2DUF2-F1
#
_entry.id   AF-A0A9D2DUF2-F1
#
_cell.length_a   1.000
_cell.length_b   1.000
_cell.length_c   1.000
_cell.angle_alpha   90.00
_cell.angle_beta   90.00
_cell.angle_gamma   90.00
#
_symmetry.space_group_name_H-M   'P 1'
#
loop_
_entity.id
_entity.type
_entity.pdbx_description
1 polymer ?
#
loop_
_entity_poly.entity_id
_entity_poly.type
_entity_poly.pdbx_seq_one_letter_code
_entity_poly.pdbx_strand_id
1 'polypeptide(L)'
;MQKIRILTAGDSSLLIEFGKEISPEINRKITATVQLMKEQHIEGVVDVIPAFCSLLVNYDPRVISYEEIKSRMQALVKVDAKASEGKKKIFEIPVCYGGEYGPDIENIAENAGLSVEEVIKIHSSRDYLIYMLGFLPGFCYLGGLDERIHTPRLANPRIKINAGSVGIGGSQTGIYPLDSPGGWQLMGMTPVKTYDPDRETPILVEAGDYIRFVSVDEAEYKRIKELVDREEYQCVVHEGEV
;
A
#
# COMPACT_ATOMS: atom_id res chain seq x y z
N MET A 1 6.15 24.14 9.94
CA MET A 1 4.96 23.49 9.34
C MET A 1 4.94 23.77 7.85
N GLN A 2 5.00 22.76 7.00
CA GLN A 2 4.75 22.96 5.56
C GLN A 2 3.29 23.39 5.38
N LYS A 3 3.05 24.35 4.49
CA LYS A 3 1.73 24.94 4.27
C LYS A 3 0.88 23.98 3.44
N ILE A 4 -0.21 23.47 4.01
CA ILE A 4 -1.18 22.65 3.27
C ILE A 4 -1.73 23.49 2.11
N ARG A 5 -1.73 22.93 0.90
CA ARG A 5 -2.26 23.59 -0.32
C ARG A 5 -3.49 22.85 -0.78
N ILE A 6 -4.50 23.59 -1.23
CA ILE A 6 -5.69 23.02 -1.87
C ILE A 6 -5.73 23.58 -3.28
N LEU A 7 -5.65 22.68 -4.24
CA LEU A 7 -5.55 22.95 -5.67
C LEU A 7 -6.76 22.36 -6.39
N THR A 8 -7.10 22.93 -7.54
CA THR A 8 -8.04 22.31 -8.49
C THR A 8 -7.35 21.15 -9.21
N ALA A 9 -8.05 20.04 -9.41
CA ALA A 9 -7.56 18.88 -10.15
C ALA A 9 -8.63 18.39 -11.13
N GLY A 10 -8.82 19.10 -12.24
CA GLY A 10 -9.92 18.85 -13.17
C GLY A 10 -11.17 19.67 -12.83
N ASP A 11 -12.31 19.29 -13.41
CA ASP A 11 -13.59 19.97 -13.30
C ASP A 11 -14.36 19.63 -12.00
N SER A 12 -14.17 18.41 -11.49
CA SER A 12 -14.97 17.84 -10.39
C SER A 12 -14.11 17.28 -9.25
N SER A 13 -12.86 17.77 -9.10
CA SER A 13 -11.97 17.29 -8.04
C SER A 13 -11.08 18.37 -7.42
N LEU A 14 -10.72 18.14 -6.16
CA LEU A 14 -9.78 18.92 -5.37
C LEU A 14 -8.55 18.07 -5.03
N LEU A 15 -7.36 18.65 -5.12
CA LEU A 15 -6.13 18.05 -4.63
C LEU A 15 -5.66 18.81 -3.39
N ILE A 16 -5.60 18.11 -2.26
CA ILE A 16 -5.06 18.62 -1.00
C ILE A 16 -3.63 18.09 -0.86
N GLU A 17 -2.64 18.96 -0.78
CA GLU A 17 -1.24 18.59 -0.58
C GLU A 17 -0.81 18.91 0.86
N PHE A 18 -0.32 17.89 1.55
CA PHE A 18 0.11 17.97 2.96
C PHE A 18 1.61 18.22 3.10
N GLY A 19 2.38 17.95 2.06
CA GLY A 19 3.81 18.23 2.00
C GLY A 19 4.45 17.79 0.69
N LYS A 20 5.77 17.93 0.58
CA LYS A 20 6.55 17.54 -0.62
C LYS A 20 7.30 16.22 -0.47
N GLU A 21 7.52 15.77 0.75
CA GLU A 21 8.35 14.60 1.05
C GLU A 21 7.51 13.52 1.71
N ILE A 22 7.79 12.26 1.38
CA ILE A 22 7.08 11.11 1.95
C ILE A 22 7.50 11.00 3.41
N SER A 23 6.54 11.13 4.33
CA SER A 23 6.81 10.94 5.75
C SER A 23 5.63 10.26 6.46
N PRO A 24 5.90 9.45 7.50
CA PRO A 24 4.85 8.87 8.32
C PRO A 24 3.94 9.93 8.97
N GLU A 25 4.48 11.10 9.32
CA GLU A 25 3.68 12.20 9.89
C GLU A 25 2.65 12.73 8.88
N ILE A 26 3.06 12.91 7.61
CA ILE A 26 2.16 13.35 6.55
C ILE A 26 1.09 12.28 6.27
N ASN A 27 1.48 11.00 6.20
CA ASN A 27 0.53 9.91 6.00
C ASN A 27 -0.51 9.87 7.13
N ARG A 28 -0.11 10.01 8.41
CA ARG A 28 -1.05 10.09 9.54
C ARG A 28 -2.05 11.23 9.40
N LYS A 29 -1.61 12.41 8.93
CA LYS A 29 -2.53 13.55 8.69
C LYS A 29 -3.51 13.25 7.57
N ILE A 30 -3.06 12.61 6.49
CA ILE A 30 -3.92 12.19 5.38
C ILE A 30 -4.94 11.17 5.90
N THR A 31 -4.52 10.12 6.59
CA THR A 31 -5.40 9.07 7.14
C THR A 31 -6.43 9.66 8.10
N ALA A 32 -6.01 10.54 9.02
CA ALA A 32 -6.93 11.23 9.92
C ALA A 32 -7.95 12.10 9.17
N THR A 33 -7.52 12.80 8.11
CA THR A 33 -8.43 13.60 7.28
C THR A 33 -9.45 12.71 6.56
N VAL A 34 -9.00 11.58 5.98
CA VAL A 34 -9.89 10.60 5.33
C VAL A 34 -10.91 10.06 6.31
N GLN A 35 -10.48 9.70 7.52
CA GLN A 35 -11.37 9.18 8.56
C GLN A 35 -12.43 10.21 8.97
N LEU A 36 -12.02 11.45 9.22
CA LEU A 36 -12.96 12.55 9.51
C LEU A 36 -13.95 12.80 8.37
N MET A 37 -13.51 12.70 7.11
CA MET A 37 -14.40 12.84 5.94
C MET A 37 -15.41 11.71 5.86
N LYS A 38 -14.98 10.46 6.12
CA LYS A 38 -15.87 9.29 6.20
C LYS A 38 -16.90 9.46 7.31
N GLU A 39 -16.50 9.91 8.49
CA GLU A 39 -17.39 10.11 9.64
C GLU A 39 -18.41 11.24 9.41
N GLN A 40 -17.99 12.34 8.78
CA GLN A 40 -18.86 13.50 8.53
C GLN A 40 -19.87 13.29 7.40
N HIS A 41 -19.73 12.24 6.57
CA HIS A 41 -20.63 11.94 5.45
C HIS A 41 -20.93 13.20 4.60
N ILE A 42 -19.87 13.87 4.13
CA ILE A 42 -20.02 15.15 3.42
C ILE A 42 -20.79 14.93 2.12
N GLU A 43 -22.02 15.46 2.09
CA GLU A 43 -22.88 15.40 0.91
C GLU A 43 -22.18 16.00 -0.33
N GLY A 44 -22.30 15.30 -1.45
CA GLY A 44 -21.65 15.66 -2.70
C GLY A 44 -20.22 15.16 -2.86
N VAL A 45 -19.56 14.64 -1.82
CA VAL A 45 -18.28 13.92 -1.99
C VAL A 45 -18.58 12.54 -2.58
N VAL A 46 -17.95 12.25 -3.72
CA VAL A 46 -18.12 10.99 -4.48
C VAL A 46 -17.03 10.00 -4.11
N ASP A 47 -15.79 10.46 -4.00
CA ASP A 47 -14.65 9.60 -3.71
C ASP A 47 -13.50 10.36 -3.03
N VAL A 48 -12.70 9.64 -2.26
CA VAL A 48 -11.61 10.17 -1.43
C VAL A 48 -10.40 9.26 -1.58
N ILE A 49 -9.40 9.71 -2.34
CA ILE A 49 -8.27 8.89 -2.79
C ILE A 49 -6.97 9.40 -2.14
N PRO A 50 -6.49 8.76 -1.07
CA PRO A 50 -5.22 9.13 -0.44
C PRO A 50 -4.03 8.69 -1.30
N ALA A 51 -3.01 9.53 -1.33
CA ALA A 51 -1.71 9.27 -1.93
C ALA A 51 -0.60 9.58 -0.91
N PHE A 52 0.67 9.43 -1.31
CA PHE A 52 1.83 9.61 -0.41
C PHE A 52 1.80 10.93 0.38
N CYS A 53 1.62 12.05 -0.32
CA CYS A 53 1.71 13.40 0.25
C CYS A 53 0.46 14.25 -0.03
N SER A 54 -0.58 13.65 -0.60
CA SER A 54 -1.76 14.34 -1.07
C SER A 54 -3.03 13.51 -0.91
N LEU A 55 -4.17 14.18 -0.97
CA LEU A 55 -5.49 13.59 -0.95
C LEU A 55 -6.28 14.17 -2.13
N LEU A 56 -6.74 13.31 -3.04
CA LEU A 56 -7.66 13.72 -4.10
C LEU A 56 -9.09 13.50 -3.60
N VAL A 57 -9.92 14.52 -3.72
CA VAL A 57 -11.34 14.48 -3.35
C VAL A 57 -12.14 14.73 -4.62
N ASN A 58 -12.88 13.71 -5.07
CA ASN A 58 -13.85 13.84 -6.15
C ASN A 58 -15.19 14.22 -5.56
N TYR A 59 -15.86 15.19 -6.16
CA TYR A 59 -17.16 15.68 -5.71
C TYR A 59 -18.11 15.89 -6.89
N ASP A 60 -19.41 15.83 -6.65
CA ASP A 60 -20.44 16.14 -7.64
C ASP A 60 -20.72 17.65 -7.63
N PRO A 61 -20.31 18.41 -8.66
CA PRO A 61 -20.51 19.85 -8.71
C PRO A 61 -21.99 20.26 -8.82
N ARG A 62 -22.90 19.31 -9.08
CA ARG A 62 -24.36 19.54 -9.07
C ARG A 62 -24.94 19.53 -7.66
N VAL A 63 -24.22 18.94 -6.71
CA VAL A 63 -24.62 18.80 -5.30
C VAL A 63 -23.88 19.81 -4.44
N ILE A 64 -22.56 19.95 -4.62
CA ILE A 64 -21.71 20.87 -3.84
C ILE A 64 -20.82 21.71 -4.75
N SER A 65 -20.81 23.03 -4.55
CA SER A 65 -19.98 23.93 -5.35
C SER A 65 -18.50 23.85 -4.95
N TYR A 66 -17.59 24.16 -5.88
CA TYR A 66 -16.15 24.21 -5.63
C TYR A 66 -15.78 25.05 -4.38
N GLU A 67 -16.35 26.25 -4.25
CA GLU A 67 -16.03 27.14 -3.12
C GLU A 67 -16.51 26.56 -1.78
N GLU A 68 -17.66 25.87 -1.80
CA GLU A 68 -18.19 25.22 -0.60
C GLU A 68 -17.33 24.01 -0.19
N ILE A 69 -17.04 23.08 -1.12
CA ILE A 69 -16.22 21.91 -0.81
C ILE A 69 -14.81 22.35 -0.39
N LYS A 70 -14.22 23.35 -1.05
CA LYS A 70 -12.91 23.90 -0.68
C LYS A 70 -12.94 24.49 0.73
N SER A 71 -13.97 25.27 1.08
CA SER A 71 -14.12 25.83 2.42
C SER A 71 -14.24 24.73 3.49
N ARG A 72 -15.05 23.69 3.22
CA ARG A 72 -15.17 22.52 4.11
C ARG A 72 -13.83 21.81 4.29
N MET A 73 -13.09 21.57 3.20
CA MET A 73 -11.76 20.95 3.25
C MET A 73 -10.76 21.81 4.02
N GLN A 74 -10.79 23.15 3.85
CA GLN A 74 -9.95 24.07 4.62
C GLN A 74 -10.26 24.05 6.11
N ALA A 75 -11.52 23.86 6.50
CA ALA A 75 -11.90 23.71 7.89
C ALA A 75 -11.41 22.37 8.44
N LEU A 76 -11.61 21.28 7.70
CA LEU A 76 -11.19 19.93 8.09
C LEU A 76 -9.70 19.81 8.34
N VAL A 77 -8.86 20.28 7.40
CA VAL A 77 -7.39 20.19 7.54
C VAL A 77 -6.83 21.08 8.66
N LYS A 78 -7.62 22.04 9.16
CA LYS A 78 -7.27 22.89 10.31
C LYS A 78 -7.72 22.32 11.63
N VAL A 79 -8.65 21.37 11.64
CA VAL A 79 -8.91 20.58 12.84
C VAL A 79 -7.59 19.90 13.13
N ASP A 80 -6.93 20.31 14.21
CA ASP A 80 -5.88 19.51 14.83
C ASP A 80 -6.59 18.23 15.24
N ALA A 81 -6.65 17.28 14.32
CA ALA A 81 -6.74 15.90 14.68
C ALA A 81 -5.51 15.69 15.54
N LYS A 82 -5.63 15.87 16.86
CA LYS A 82 -4.88 15.06 17.81
C LYS A 82 -4.96 13.69 17.20
N ALA A 83 -3.85 13.26 16.61
CA ALA A 83 -3.80 12.10 15.73
C ALA A 83 -4.69 11.09 16.41
N SER A 84 -5.84 10.75 15.81
CA SER A 84 -6.61 9.65 16.37
C SER A 84 -5.57 8.55 16.44
N GLU A 85 -5.33 8.00 17.64
CA GLU A 85 -4.51 6.80 17.81
C GLU A 85 -5.25 5.71 17.04
N GLY A 86 -5.13 5.78 15.71
CA GLY A 86 -5.75 4.89 14.78
C GLY A 86 -5.13 3.55 15.09
N LYS A 87 -5.96 2.53 15.23
CA LYS A 87 -5.44 1.20 15.49
C LYS A 87 -4.55 0.82 14.31
N LYS A 88 -3.25 0.62 14.59
CA LYS A 88 -2.30 0.05 13.65
C LYS A 88 -2.71 -1.41 13.43
N LYS A 89 -3.18 -1.76 12.24
CA LYS A 89 -3.34 -3.16 11.85
C LYS A 89 -2.09 -3.62 11.11
N ILE A 90 -1.50 -4.72 11.56
CA ILE A 90 -0.35 -5.35 10.91
C ILE A 90 -0.80 -6.70 10.37
N PHE A 91 -0.86 -6.81 9.05
CA PHE A 91 -1.20 -8.03 8.35
C PHE A 91 0.06 -8.86 8.09
N GLU A 92 0.10 -10.07 8.62
CA GLU A 92 1.16 -11.02 8.26
C GLU A 92 0.87 -11.64 6.90
N ILE A 93 1.80 -11.47 5.97
CA ILE A 93 1.71 -12.00 4.62
C ILE A 93 2.78 -13.08 4.45
N PRO A 94 2.40 -14.36 4.32
CA PRO A 94 3.34 -15.45 4.10
C PRO A 94 3.93 -15.35 2.69
N VAL A 95 5.24 -15.49 2.57
CA VAL A 95 5.98 -15.40 1.30
C VAL A 95 6.94 -16.57 1.20
N CYS A 96 6.82 -17.33 0.09
CA CYS A 96 7.85 -18.28 -0.32
C CYS A 96 8.88 -17.52 -1.15
N TYR A 97 10.12 -17.46 -0.67
CA TYR A 97 11.21 -16.70 -1.31
C TYR A 97 12.04 -17.58 -2.25
N GLY A 98 12.57 -16.95 -3.31
CA GLY A 98 13.51 -17.54 -4.25
C GLY A 98 12.93 -18.64 -5.16
N GLY A 99 13.82 -19.29 -5.91
CA GLY A 99 13.46 -20.35 -6.85
C GLY A 99 12.42 -19.89 -7.89
N GLU A 100 11.40 -20.71 -8.11
CA GLU A 100 10.32 -20.38 -9.05
C GLU A 100 9.41 -19.23 -8.56
N TYR A 101 9.36 -19.00 -7.24
CA TYR A 101 8.53 -17.97 -6.62
C TYR A 101 9.20 -16.59 -6.67
N GLY A 102 10.53 -16.57 -6.72
CA GLY A 102 11.37 -15.37 -6.67
C GLY A 102 12.57 -15.44 -7.61
N PRO A 103 12.36 -15.42 -8.94
CA PRO A 103 13.41 -15.69 -9.92
C PRO A 103 14.52 -14.63 -10.00
N ASP A 104 14.38 -13.49 -9.32
CA ASP A 104 15.36 -12.41 -9.30
C ASP A 104 16.02 -12.22 -7.92
N ILE A 105 15.77 -13.10 -6.95
CA ILE A 105 16.31 -12.90 -5.60
C ILE A 105 17.85 -12.93 -5.59
N GLU A 106 18.45 -13.73 -6.45
CA GLU A 106 19.89 -13.81 -6.64
C GLU A 106 20.45 -12.50 -7.20
N ASN A 107 19.74 -11.86 -8.15
CA ASN A 107 20.14 -10.56 -8.69
C ASN A 107 20.06 -9.45 -7.63
N ILE A 108 19.04 -9.49 -6.77
CA ILE A 108 18.89 -8.57 -5.65
C ILE A 108 20.05 -8.75 -4.66
N ALA A 109 20.37 -10.01 -4.32
CA ALA A 109 21.47 -10.36 -3.44
C ALA A 109 22.83 -9.90 -4.00
N GLU A 110 23.10 -10.16 -5.29
CA GLU A 110 24.32 -9.72 -5.98
C GLU A 110 24.44 -8.19 -6.00
N ASN A 111 23.38 -7.47 -6.36
CA ASN A 111 23.36 -6.02 -6.37
C ASN A 111 23.60 -5.41 -4.97
N ALA A 112 23.09 -6.06 -3.93
CA ALA A 112 23.26 -5.65 -2.54
C ALA A 112 24.63 -6.07 -1.95
N GLY A 113 25.35 -7.00 -2.58
CA GLY A 113 26.54 -7.63 -2.01
C GLY A 113 26.24 -8.47 -0.76
N LEU A 114 25.06 -9.09 -0.71
CA LEU A 114 24.53 -9.88 0.41
C LEU A 114 24.24 -11.31 -0.02
N SER A 115 24.06 -12.23 0.94
CA SER A 115 23.48 -13.54 0.65
C SER A 115 21.97 -13.45 0.44
N VAL A 116 21.38 -14.45 -0.22
CA VAL A 116 19.92 -14.55 -0.40
C VAL A 116 19.22 -14.61 0.97
N GLU A 117 19.77 -15.36 1.93
CA GLU A 117 19.23 -15.45 3.29
C GLU A 117 19.25 -14.09 4.01
N GLU A 118 20.29 -13.28 3.79
CA GLU A 118 20.38 -11.92 4.33
C GLU A 118 19.33 -11.00 3.71
N VAL A 119 19.10 -11.08 2.38
CA VAL A 119 18.03 -10.33 1.71
C VAL A 119 16.67 -10.70 2.28
N ILE A 120 16.37 -11.99 2.42
CA ILE A 120 15.12 -12.49 3.00
C ILE A 120 14.95 -11.93 4.41
N LYS A 121 15.98 -12.07 5.26
CA LYS A 121 15.95 -11.60 6.64
C LYS A 121 15.72 -10.09 6.73
N ILE A 122 16.37 -9.30 5.87
CA ILE A 122 16.17 -7.85 5.85
C ILE A 122 14.74 -7.52 5.44
N HIS A 123 14.24 -8.14 4.37
CA HIS A 123 12.90 -7.91 3.86
C HIS A 123 11.80 -8.35 4.85
N SER A 124 11.99 -9.45 5.58
CA SER A 124 10.99 -9.94 6.54
C SER A 124 11.14 -9.37 7.97
N SER A 125 12.09 -8.45 8.20
CA SER A 125 12.42 -7.95 9.56
C SER A 125 11.57 -6.80 10.08
N ARG A 126 10.71 -6.21 9.23
CA ARG A 126 10.00 -4.96 9.56
C ARG A 126 8.56 -4.97 9.11
N ASP A 127 7.80 -4.07 9.72
CA ASP A 127 6.45 -3.72 9.29
C ASP A 127 6.54 -2.61 8.25
N TYR A 128 5.91 -2.82 7.11
CA TYR A 128 5.86 -1.87 6.01
C TYR A 128 4.56 -1.08 6.04
N LEU A 129 4.65 0.24 6.19
CA LEU A 129 3.48 1.12 6.12
C LEU A 129 2.95 1.15 4.68
N ILE A 130 1.64 0.94 4.52
CA ILE A 130 0.93 1.12 3.26
C ILE A 130 0.63 2.61 3.10
N TYR A 131 1.39 3.29 2.25
CA TYR A 131 1.17 4.72 2.03
C TYR A 131 -0.06 5.01 1.17
N MET A 132 -0.26 4.20 0.14
CA MET A 132 -1.40 4.30 -0.77
C MET A 132 -1.63 2.97 -1.48
N LEU A 133 -2.83 2.83 -2.02
CA LEU A 133 -3.26 1.74 -2.88
C LEU A 133 -3.51 2.31 -4.28
N GLY A 134 -3.10 1.62 -5.34
CA GLY A 134 -3.30 2.10 -6.72
C GLY A 134 -2.38 1.42 -7.74
N PHE A 135 -2.39 1.85 -9.00
CA PHE A 135 -1.83 1.15 -10.19
C PHE A 135 -2.66 -0.06 -10.63
N LEU A 136 -2.97 -0.97 -9.71
CA LEU A 136 -3.95 -2.03 -9.86
C LEU A 136 -4.85 -2.06 -8.63
N PRO A 137 -6.07 -2.63 -8.71
CA PRO A 137 -6.92 -2.85 -7.55
C PRO A 137 -6.14 -3.58 -6.44
N GLY A 138 -5.98 -2.94 -5.29
CA GLY A 138 -5.27 -3.51 -4.13
C GLY A 138 -3.74 -3.53 -4.21
N PHE A 139 -3.10 -2.95 -5.23
CA PHE A 139 -1.63 -2.90 -5.27
C PHE A 139 -1.12 -1.89 -4.24
N CYS A 140 -0.29 -2.38 -3.32
CA CYS A 140 0.18 -1.64 -2.16
C CYS A 140 1.51 -0.95 -2.44
N TYR A 141 1.57 0.36 -2.22
CA TYR A 141 2.83 1.10 -2.19
C TYR A 141 3.39 1.12 -0.78
N LEU A 142 4.39 0.26 -0.54
CA LEU A 142 4.98 0.04 0.77
C LEU A 142 6.15 0.97 1.05
N GLY A 143 6.17 1.48 2.28
CA GLY A 143 7.19 2.36 2.82
C GLY A 143 8.24 1.66 3.68
N GLY A 144 9.45 2.21 3.71
CA GLY A 144 10.46 1.84 4.71
C GLY A 144 11.33 0.64 4.32
N LEU A 145 11.50 0.36 3.03
CA LEU A 145 12.45 -0.63 2.55
C LEU A 145 13.88 -0.26 2.96
N ASP A 146 14.61 -1.24 3.51
CA ASP A 146 16.02 -1.07 3.91
C ASP A 146 16.87 -0.72 2.69
N GLU A 147 17.66 0.35 2.81
CA GLU A 147 18.54 0.83 1.74
C GLU A 147 19.53 -0.22 1.26
N ARG A 148 19.91 -1.17 2.13
CA ARG A 148 20.82 -2.26 1.77
C ARG A 148 20.29 -3.18 0.68
N ILE A 149 18.98 -3.27 0.49
CA ILE A 149 18.37 -4.14 -0.53
C ILE A 149 17.69 -3.35 -1.67
N HIS A 150 17.91 -2.03 -1.73
CA HIS A 150 17.42 -1.22 -2.85
C HIS A 150 18.05 -1.72 -4.14
N THR A 151 17.18 -2.08 -5.09
CA THR A 151 17.61 -2.71 -6.35
C THR A 151 16.85 -2.07 -7.50
N PRO A 152 17.51 -1.61 -8.57
CA PRO A 152 16.84 -0.97 -9.68
C PRO A 152 15.84 -1.90 -10.36
N ARG A 153 14.84 -1.29 -11.00
CA ARG A 153 13.90 -2.00 -11.88
C ARG A 153 14.66 -2.65 -13.03
N LEU A 154 14.11 -3.75 -13.54
CA LEU A 154 14.58 -4.36 -14.78
C LEU A 154 14.57 -3.34 -15.92
N ALA A 155 15.63 -3.36 -16.73
CA ALA A 155 15.72 -2.53 -17.93
C ALA A 155 14.58 -2.82 -18.92
N ASN A 156 14.21 -4.10 -19.04
CA ASN A 156 13.09 -4.56 -19.85
C ASN A 156 12.01 -5.15 -18.94
N PRO A 157 10.83 -4.53 -18.83
CA PRO A 157 9.71 -5.06 -18.05
C PRO A 157 9.25 -6.43 -18.57
N ARG A 158 8.82 -7.30 -17.66
CA ARG A 158 8.13 -8.55 -18.00
C ARG A 158 6.75 -8.24 -18.57
N ILE A 159 6.36 -9.03 -19.57
CA ILE A 159 5.02 -8.98 -20.16
C ILE A 159 3.98 -9.49 -19.15
N LYS A 160 4.37 -10.48 -18.33
CA LYS A 160 3.52 -11.08 -17.31
C LYS A 160 4.29 -11.31 -16.02
N ILE A 161 3.74 -10.79 -14.94
CA ILE A 161 4.03 -11.11 -13.55
C ILE A 161 2.75 -11.73 -13.00
N ASN A 162 2.86 -12.85 -12.30
CA ASN A 162 1.69 -13.55 -11.76
C ASN A 162 1.17 -12.85 -10.50
N ALA A 163 -0.13 -12.93 -10.27
CA ALA A 163 -0.73 -12.51 -9.01
C ALA A 163 -0.05 -13.19 -7.81
N GLY A 164 0.13 -12.43 -6.72
CA GLY A 164 0.84 -12.84 -5.52
C GLY A 164 2.35 -12.63 -5.56
N SER A 165 2.95 -12.26 -6.71
CA SER A 165 4.39 -11.97 -6.77
C SER A 165 4.77 -10.80 -5.85
N VAL A 166 5.87 -10.96 -5.13
CA VAL A 166 6.50 -9.97 -4.25
C VAL A 166 7.82 -9.54 -4.87
N GLY A 167 8.09 -8.23 -4.91
CA GLY A 167 9.30 -7.74 -5.55
C GLY A 167 9.76 -6.37 -5.08
N ILE A 168 10.94 -5.97 -5.56
CA ILE A 168 11.55 -4.65 -5.33
C ILE A 168 11.68 -3.88 -6.65
N GLY A 169 11.40 -2.57 -6.58
CA GLY A 169 11.64 -1.63 -7.67
C GLY A 169 12.22 -0.32 -7.15
N GLY A 170 13.54 -0.21 -7.13
CA GLY A 170 14.27 0.91 -6.53
C GLY A 170 14.22 0.82 -5.01
N SER A 171 13.64 1.84 -4.37
CA SER A 171 13.46 1.93 -2.91
C SER A 171 12.09 1.42 -2.43
N GLN A 172 11.32 0.76 -3.30
CA GLN A 172 9.97 0.29 -3.02
C GLN A 172 9.89 -1.23 -3.06
N THR A 173 9.03 -1.79 -2.20
CA THR A 173 8.57 -3.19 -2.23
C THR A 173 7.04 -3.24 -2.23
N GLY A 174 6.45 -4.41 -2.45
CA GLY A 174 5.02 -4.54 -2.72
C GLY A 174 4.63 -5.90 -3.30
N ILE A 175 3.33 -6.10 -3.44
CA ILE A 175 2.70 -7.34 -3.88
C ILE A 175 1.87 -7.03 -5.12
N TYR A 176 2.03 -7.83 -6.17
CA TYR A 176 1.18 -7.78 -7.36
C TYR A 176 -0.16 -8.47 -7.06
N PRO A 177 -1.29 -7.76 -7.01
CA PRO A 177 -2.60 -8.34 -6.66
C PRO A 177 -3.21 -9.14 -7.82
N LEU A 178 -2.78 -8.86 -9.06
CA LEU A 178 -3.32 -9.40 -10.30
C LEU A 178 -2.19 -9.67 -11.28
N ASP A 179 -2.46 -10.53 -12.26
CA ASP A 179 -1.58 -10.74 -13.40
C ASP A 179 -1.39 -9.43 -14.17
N SER A 180 -0.14 -8.95 -14.27
CA SER A 180 0.15 -7.68 -14.95
C SER A 180 1.57 -7.63 -15.53
N PRO A 181 1.85 -6.75 -16.50
CA PRO A 181 3.22 -6.42 -16.84
C PRO A 181 3.91 -5.69 -15.68
N GLY A 182 5.24 -5.76 -15.60
CA GLY A 182 5.99 -5.04 -14.58
C GLY A 182 7.49 -5.21 -14.69
N GLY A 183 8.24 -4.22 -14.17
CA GLY A 183 9.70 -4.20 -14.21
C GLY A 183 10.35 -4.39 -12.85
N TRP A 184 9.63 -4.91 -11.84
CA TRP A 184 10.23 -5.14 -10.53
C TRP A 184 11.01 -6.45 -10.52
N GLN A 185 12.05 -6.49 -9.68
CA GLN A 185 12.83 -7.69 -9.38
C GLN A 185 12.00 -8.55 -8.42
N LEU A 186 11.61 -9.74 -8.85
CA LEU A 186 10.74 -10.64 -8.10
C LEU A 186 11.56 -11.53 -7.16
N MET A 187 11.25 -11.46 -5.87
CA MET A 187 12.01 -12.18 -4.83
C MET A 187 11.24 -13.31 -4.17
N GLY A 188 9.92 -13.35 -4.34
CA GLY A 188 9.08 -14.35 -3.73
C GLY A 188 7.62 -14.22 -4.15
N MET A 189 6.78 -15.09 -3.61
CA MET A 189 5.36 -15.10 -3.91
C MET A 189 4.55 -15.42 -2.66
N THR A 190 3.42 -14.74 -2.50
CA THR A 190 2.43 -15.05 -1.48
C THR A 190 1.26 -15.83 -2.09
N PRO A 191 0.69 -16.82 -1.37
CA PRO A 191 -0.56 -17.46 -1.77
C PRO A 191 -1.80 -16.61 -1.42
N VAL A 192 -1.64 -15.55 -0.62
CA VAL A 192 -2.74 -14.71 -0.16
C VAL A 192 -3.21 -13.78 -1.27
N LYS A 193 -4.52 -13.82 -1.57
CA LYS A 193 -5.18 -12.85 -2.46
C LYS A 193 -5.38 -11.53 -1.73
N THR A 194 -4.56 -10.53 -2.07
CA THR A 194 -4.69 -9.14 -1.56
C THR A 194 -5.84 -8.38 -2.22
N TYR A 195 -6.28 -8.83 -3.39
CA TYR A 195 -7.48 -8.38 -4.08
C TYR A 195 -8.29 -9.58 -4.55
N ASP A 196 -9.61 -9.51 -4.33
CA ASP A 196 -10.55 -10.53 -4.74
C ASP A 196 -11.92 -9.86 -5.02
N PRO A 197 -12.35 -9.73 -6.29
CA PRO A 197 -13.57 -9.01 -6.64
C PRO A 197 -14.84 -9.66 -6.08
N ASP A 198 -14.79 -10.93 -5.70
CA ASP A 198 -15.96 -11.69 -5.24
C ASP A 198 -16.17 -11.60 -3.72
N ARG A 199 -15.23 -11.00 -2.97
CA ARG A 199 -15.37 -10.74 -1.52
C ARG A 199 -16.26 -9.55 -1.23
N GLU A 200 -16.92 -9.57 -0.07
CA GLU A 200 -17.68 -8.42 0.45
C GLU A 200 -16.81 -7.14 0.52
N THR A 201 -15.56 -7.28 0.97
CA THR A 201 -14.53 -6.24 0.87
C THR A 201 -13.43 -6.71 -0.08
N PRO A 202 -13.40 -6.21 -1.33
CA PRO A 202 -12.52 -6.75 -2.35
C PRO A 202 -11.03 -6.59 -2.10
N ILE A 203 -10.62 -5.57 -1.33
CA ILE A 203 -9.22 -5.30 -1.01
C ILE A 203 -8.97 -5.68 0.45
N LEU A 204 -7.95 -6.50 0.68
CA LEU A 204 -7.65 -7.06 2.01
C LEU A 204 -7.17 -6.01 3.03
N VAL A 205 -6.48 -4.96 2.56
CA VAL A 205 -5.76 -3.97 3.38
C VAL A 205 -6.11 -2.56 2.97
N GLU A 206 -5.97 -1.59 3.87
CA GLU A 206 -6.22 -0.17 3.60
C GLU A 206 -4.94 0.68 3.69
N ALA A 207 -4.95 1.89 3.13
CA ALA A 207 -3.87 2.85 3.33
C ALA A 207 -3.80 3.28 4.80
N GLY A 208 -2.61 3.25 5.39
CA GLY A 208 -2.38 3.43 6.83
C GLY A 208 -2.17 2.13 7.60
N ASP A 209 -2.59 0.99 7.05
CA ASP A 209 -2.26 -0.33 7.60
C ASP A 209 -0.79 -0.68 7.34
N TYR A 210 -0.35 -1.80 7.93
CA TYR A 210 0.99 -2.32 7.79
C TYR A 210 0.99 -3.75 7.26
N ILE A 211 1.98 -4.08 6.43
CA ILE A 211 2.28 -5.45 6.01
C ILE A 211 3.56 -5.92 6.71
N ARG A 212 3.52 -7.10 7.31
CA ARG A 212 4.70 -7.83 7.75
C ARG A 212 4.86 -9.06 6.87
N PHE A 213 5.95 -9.12 6.11
CA PHE A 213 6.25 -10.32 5.33
C PHE A 213 6.83 -11.40 6.24
N VAL A 214 6.30 -12.62 6.13
CA VAL A 214 6.73 -13.79 6.91
C VAL A 214 7.27 -14.83 5.94
N SER A 215 8.53 -15.21 6.09
CA SER A 215 9.14 -16.25 5.25
C SER A 215 8.53 -17.61 5.59
N VAL A 216 8.04 -18.31 4.57
CA VAL A 216 7.51 -19.68 4.67
C VAL A 216 8.22 -20.58 3.66
N ASP A 217 8.26 -21.88 3.95
CA ASP A 217 8.74 -22.86 2.98
C ASP A 217 7.67 -23.21 1.94
N GLU A 218 8.06 -23.99 0.94
CA GLU A 218 7.18 -24.38 -0.16
C GLU A 218 5.99 -25.26 0.31
N ALA A 219 6.20 -26.10 1.33
CA ALA A 219 5.14 -26.96 1.85
C ALA A 219 4.05 -26.13 2.53
N GLU A 220 4.44 -25.15 3.33
CA GLU A 220 3.54 -24.22 3.98
C GLU A 220 2.87 -23.28 2.98
N TYR A 221 3.60 -22.79 1.97
CA TYR A 221 3.00 -22.04 0.86
C TYR A 221 1.86 -22.82 0.19
N LYS A 222 2.09 -24.09 -0.17
CA LYS A 222 1.09 -24.94 -0.82
C LYS A 222 -0.11 -25.19 0.10
N ARG A 223 0.13 -25.46 1.39
CA ARG A 223 -0.93 -25.63 2.39
C ARG A 223 -1.80 -24.38 2.50
N ILE A 224 -1.19 -23.21 2.59
CA ILE A 224 -1.93 -21.93 2.67
C ILE A 224 -2.68 -21.69 1.36
N LYS A 225 -2.09 -21.98 0.21
CA LYS A 225 -2.75 -21.84 -1.10
C LYS A 225 -4.02 -22.68 -1.18
N GLU A 226 -3.98 -23.93 -0.74
CA GLU A 226 -5.17 -24.79 -0.69
C GLU A 226 -6.26 -24.23 0.23
N LEU A 227 -5.89 -23.62 1.36
CA LEU A 227 -6.84 -22.95 2.25
C LEU A 227 -7.41 -21.67 1.63
N VAL A 228 -6.59 -20.89 0.92
CA VAL A 228 -7.04 -19.68 0.21
C VAL A 228 -8.02 -20.03 -0.92
N ASP A 229 -7.73 -21.10 -1.67
CA ASP A 229 -8.60 -21.57 -2.77
C ASP A 229 -9.94 -22.12 -2.26
N ARG A 230 -10.00 -22.57 -1.00
CA ARG A 230 -11.21 -22.97 -0.29
C ARG A 230 -11.88 -21.85 0.52
N GLU A 231 -11.32 -20.63 0.49
CA GLU A 231 -11.79 -19.48 1.29
C GLU A 231 -11.73 -19.70 2.82
N GLU A 232 -10.87 -20.60 3.27
CA GLU A 232 -10.71 -20.97 4.69
C GLU A 232 -9.48 -20.31 5.35
N TYR A 233 -8.65 -19.61 4.58
CA TYR A 233 -7.49 -18.92 5.12
C TYR A 233 -7.83 -17.51 5.62
N GLN A 234 -7.43 -17.22 6.85
CA GLN A 234 -7.46 -15.88 7.42
C GLN A 234 -6.03 -15.44 7.75
N CYS A 235 -5.64 -14.24 7.29
CA CYS A 235 -4.36 -13.66 7.66
C CYS A 235 -4.32 -13.38 9.16
N VAL A 236 -3.14 -13.56 9.76
CA VAL A 236 -2.91 -13.09 11.14
C VAL A 236 -2.85 -11.56 11.11
N VAL A 237 -3.70 -10.93 11.90
CA VAL A 237 -3.76 -9.47 12.04
C VAL A 237 -3.44 -9.09 13.48
N HIS A 238 -2.40 -8.28 13.67
CA HIS A 238 -2.09 -7.69 14.97
C HIS A 238 -2.67 -6.28 15.04
N GLU A 239 -3.46 -6.00 16.07
CA GLU A 239 -3.92 -4.64 16.39
C GLU A 239 -3.00 -4.03 17.46
N GLY A 240 -2.53 -2.80 17.22
CA GLY A 240 -1.77 -2.02 18.20
C GLY A 240 -2.12 -0.53 18.16
N GLU A 241 -1.71 0.22 19.18
CA GLU A 241 -1.75 1.69 19.17
C GLU A 241 -0.50 2.23 18.42
N VAL A 242 -0.65 3.37 17.73
CA VAL A 242 0.41 4.01 16.91
C VAL A 242 1.30 4.92 17.76
#